data_AF-A0A6M1T359-F1
#
_entry.id   AF-A0A6M1T359-F1
#
_cell.length_a   1.000
_cell.length_b   1.000
_cell.length_c   1.000
_cell.angle_alpha   90.00
_cell.angle_beta   90.00
_cell.angle_gamma   90.00
#
_symmetry.space_group_name_H-M   'P 1'
#
loop_
_entity.id
_entity.type
_entity.pdbx_description
1 polymer ?
#
loop_
_entity_poly.entity_id
_entity_poly.type
_entity_poly.pdbx_seq_one_letter_code
_entity_poly.pdbx_strand_id
1 'polypeptide(L)'
;MENSRDLNLEKQIDAYIKGQLSAQESEDLWKALLFRPDYIELLETELYIKRIIEEQDANNGQKAPSPSGKQKETKRKRKFSPLLKWMAAAASVAILIISISYIQSEQEKSLQELTLGEINIVENLASPEVMRSQDTEITGIDSLLNLGFKAAISGEVEEALGFYNNIIENYKNAPNVSMAYLNLGIIHYNRENYDEASGAFENAIQNVRDDRILEEKAFWYLGNSYVNMDRFKDGREAILSAYRMNGIYKNPAERLLEKLDEELGITDPEY
;
A
#
# COMPACT_ATOMS: atom_id res chain seq x y z
N MET A 1 -9.88 13.29 28.17
CA MET A 1 -10.45 11.95 27.87
C MET A 1 -9.59 11.18 26.86
N GLU A 2 -8.87 11.87 25.99
CA GLU A 2 -7.92 11.29 25.00
C GLU A 2 -6.74 10.58 25.69
N ASN A 3 -6.05 11.27 26.59
CA ASN A 3 -4.88 10.78 27.33
C ASN A 3 -5.10 9.47 28.13
N SER A 4 -6.34 9.19 28.58
CA SER A 4 -6.67 7.95 29.30
C SER A 4 -6.94 6.77 28.37
N ARG A 5 -7.35 7.03 27.13
CA ARG A 5 -7.58 5.99 26.11
C ARG A 5 -6.26 5.58 25.48
N ASP A 6 -5.39 6.55 25.23
CA ASP A 6 -4.02 6.34 24.76
C ASP A 6 -3.21 5.48 25.75
N LEU A 7 -3.26 5.82 27.05
CA LEU A 7 -2.63 5.01 28.11
C LEU A 7 -3.20 3.58 28.21
N ASN A 8 -4.44 3.35 27.81
CA ASN A 8 -5.06 2.02 27.80
C ASN A 8 -4.56 1.19 26.60
N LEU A 9 -4.37 1.83 25.45
CA LEU A 9 -3.89 1.19 24.23
C LEU A 9 -2.42 0.76 24.36
N GLU A 10 -1.56 1.60 24.93
CA GLU A 10 -0.16 1.26 25.23
C GLU A 10 -0.05 0.04 26.14
N LYS A 11 -0.89 -0.05 27.17
CA LYS A 11 -0.92 -1.20 28.08
C LYS A 11 -1.38 -2.48 27.39
N GLN A 12 -2.32 -2.38 26.45
CA GLN A 12 -2.78 -3.53 25.67
C GLN A 12 -1.70 -3.99 24.68
N ILE A 13 -0.96 -3.07 24.07
CA ILE A 13 0.21 -3.39 23.23
C ILE A 13 1.28 -4.13 24.04
N ASP A 14 1.67 -3.62 25.21
CA ASP A 14 2.65 -4.28 26.09
C ASP A 14 2.18 -5.69 26.52
N ALA A 15 0.90 -5.85 26.87
CA ALA A 15 0.31 -7.14 27.21
C ALA A 15 0.27 -8.10 26.01
N TYR A 16 -0.01 -7.60 24.80
CA TYR A 16 0.00 -8.39 23.57
C TYR A 16 1.40 -8.92 23.25
N ILE A 17 2.42 -8.06 23.30
CA ILE A 17 3.83 -8.42 23.07
C ILE A 17 4.30 -9.47 24.07
N LYS A 18 3.82 -9.42 25.31
CA LYS A 18 4.12 -10.40 26.37
C LYS A 18 3.30 -11.68 26.28
N GLY A 19 2.38 -11.80 25.31
CA GLY A 19 1.50 -12.97 25.14
C GLY A 19 0.47 -13.11 26.26
N GLN A 20 0.07 -11.99 26.88
CA GLN A 20 -0.84 -11.95 28.02
C GLN A 20 -2.30 -11.68 27.63
N LEU A 21 -2.56 -11.33 26.37
CA LEU A 21 -3.92 -11.16 25.85
C LEU A 21 -4.50 -12.50 25.38
N SER A 22 -5.79 -12.71 25.61
CA SER A 22 -6.55 -13.76 24.95
C SER A 22 -6.69 -13.49 23.44
N ALA A 23 -7.14 -14.50 22.68
CA ALA A 23 -7.38 -14.35 21.24
C ALA A 23 -8.39 -13.23 20.94
N GLN A 24 -9.45 -13.12 21.75
CA GLN A 24 -10.47 -12.08 21.58
C GLN A 24 -9.91 -10.69 21.90
N GLU A 25 -9.17 -10.54 23.00
CA GLU A 25 -8.55 -9.27 23.38
C GLU A 25 -7.49 -8.82 22.36
N SER A 26 -6.77 -9.78 21.76
CA SER A 26 -5.83 -9.52 20.68
C SER A 26 -6.57 -8.99 19.44
N GLU A 27 -7.67 -9.61 19.05
CA GLU A 27 -8.50 -9.18 17.92
C GLU A 27 -9.08 -7.77 18.15
N ASP A 28 -9.54 -7.49 19.36
CA ASP A 28 -10.09 -6.18 19.72
C ASP A 28 -9.01 -5.09 19.74
N LEU A 29 -7.79 -5.41 20.18
CA LEU A 29 -6.63 -4.53 20.05
C LEU A 29 -6.33 -4.24 18.56
N TRP A 30 -6.28 -5.26 17.71
CA TRP A 30 -6.02 -5.07 16.28
C TRP A 30 -7.07 -4.18 15.61
N LYS A 31 -8.36 -4.33 15.94
CA LYS A 31 -9.43 -3.44 15.48
C LYS A 31 -9.21 -1.99 15.92
N ALA A 32 -8.75 -1.77 17.16
CA ALA A 32 -8.47 -0.43 17.66
C ALA A 32 -7.26 0.22 16.95
N LEU A 33 -6.24 -0.58 16.65
CA LEU A 33 -5.02 -0.14 15.96
C LEU A 33 -5.29 0.24 14.50
N LEU A 34 -6.23 -0.41 13.80
CA LEU A 34 -6.60 -0.07 12.42
C LEU A 34 -7.04 1.39 12.25
N PHE A 35 -7.58 2.01 13.29
CA PHE A 35 -7.99 3.42 13.29
C PHE A 35 -6.95 4.36 13.93
N ARG A 36 -5.79 3.84 14.34
CA ARG A 36 -4.71 4.54 15.06
C ARG A 36 -3.33 4.14 14.51
N PRO A 37 -2.95 4.61 13.31
CA PRO A 37 -1.70 4.24 12.66
C PRO A 37 -0.45 4.61 13.47
N ASP A 38 -0.53 5.66 14.28
CA ASP A 38 0.49 6.07 15.25
C ASP A 38 0.84 4.97 16.26
N TYR A 39 -0.13 4.13 16.62
CA TYR A 39 0.05 3.02 17.55
C TYR A 39 0.48 1.70 16.88
N ILE A 40 0.26 1.56 15.57
CA ILE A 40 0.80 0.45 14.78
C ILE A 40 2.33 0.58 14.71
N GLU A 41 2.83 1.78 14.41
CA GLU A 41 4.28 2.06 14.35
C GLU A 41 4.96 1.81 15.71
N LEU A 42 4.30 2.17 16.81
CA LEU A 42 4.77 1.87 18.17
C LEU A 42 4.89 0.35 18.41
N LEU A 43 3.85 -0.42 18.07
CA LEU A 43 3.84 -1.88 18.21
C LEU A 43 4.96 -2.54 17.38
N GLU A 44 5.14 -2.11 16.13
CA GLU A 44 6.21 -2.61 15.25
C GLU A 44 7.60 -2.33 15.83
N THR A 45 7.81 -1.11 16.34
CA THR A 45 9.06 -0.72 16.99
C THR A 45 9.36 -1.59 18.20
N GLU A 46 8.37 -1.85 19.06
CA GLU A 46 8.58 -2.69 20.23
C GLU A 46 8.84 -4.17 19.89
N LEU A 47 8.15 -4.72 18.88
CA LEU A 47 8.39 -6.08 18.40
C LEU A 47 9.80 -6.24 17.79
N TYR A 48 10.26 -5.23 17.05
CA TYR A 48 11.61 -5.20 16.49
C TYR A 48 12.69 -5.16 17.59
N ILE A 49 12.53 -4.28 18.59
CA ILE A 49 13.44 -4.20 19.74
C ILE A 49 13.46 -5.52 20.51
N LYS A 50 12.29 -6.13 20.76
CA LYS A 50 12.19 -7.42 21.44
C LYS A 50 12.96 -8.51 20.70
N ARG A 51 12.82 -8.59 19.37
CA ARG A 51 13.54 -9.54 18.53
C ARG A 51 15.05 -9.36 18.62
N ILE A 52 15.54 -8.12 18.58
CA ILE A 52 16.98 -7.83 18.75
C ILE A 52 17.48 -8.33 20.11
N ILE A 53 16.72 -8.09 21.18
CA ILE A 53 17.09 -8.53 22.53
C ILE A 53 17.11 -10.07 22.60
N GLU A 54 16.10 -10.75 22.06
CA GLU A 54 16.04 -12.22 21.99
C GLU A 54 17.20 -12.81 21.18
N GLU A 55 17.57 -12.17 20.06
CA GLU A 55 18.72 -12.57 19.22
C GLU A 55 20.07 -12.33 19.94
N GLN A 56 20.18 -11.29 20.77
CA GLN A 56 21.38 -11.04 21.59
C GLN A 56 21.49 -12.01 22.78
N ASP A 57 20.39 -12.32 23.44
CA ASP A 57 20.35 -13.28 24.55
C ASP A 57 20.63 -14.71 24.05
N ALA A 58 20.11 -15.08 22.87
CA ALA A 58 20.40 -16.36 22.22
C ALA A 58 21.89 -16.49 21.85
N ASN A 59 22.53 -15.41 21.42
CA ASN A 59 23.96 -15.39 21.07
C ASN A 59 24.90 -15.33 22.28
N ASN A 60 24.45 -14.83 23.43
CA ASN A 60 25.23 -14.76 24.67
C ASN A 60 25.14 -16.02 25.56
N GLY A 61 24.39 -17.05 25.14
CA GLY A 61 24.16 -18.30 25.88
C GLY A 61 25.33 -19.29 25.98
N GLN A 62 26.54 -18.97 25.49
CA GLN A 62 27.73 -19.83 25.66
C GLN A 62 28.94 -19.07 26.21
N LYS A 63 28.97 -18.89 27.55
CA LYS A 63 30.10 -19.23 28.45
C LYS A 63 29.97 -18.51 29.80
N ALA A 64 30.06 -19.29 30.87
CA ALA A 64 30.72 -18.91 32.11
C ALA A 64 31.67 -20.07 32.50
N PRO A 65 32.80 -19.83 33.18
CA PRO A 65 32.74 -19.48 34.60
C PRO A 65 33.68 -18.36 35.08
N SER A 66 33.30 -17.80 36.23
CA SER A 66 34.01 -16.88 37.15
C SER A 66 35.35 -17.47 37.68
N PRO A 67 36.29 -16.70 38.30
CA PRO A 67 36.06 -16.19 39.67
C PRO A 67 36.75 -14.86 40.12
N SER A 68 36.07 -14.20 41.07
CA SER A 68 36.58 -13.53 42.31
C SER A 68 37.40 -12.22 42.28
N GLY A 69 37.01 -11.24 43.13
CA GLY A 69 37.95 -10.23 43.65
C GLY A 69 37.40 -8.87 44.14
N LYS A 70 36.87 -8.82 45.37
CA LYS A 70 36.82 -7.74 46.39
C LYS A 70 36.48 -6.25 46.05
N GLN A 71 35.63 -5.72 46.95
CA GLN A 71 35.07 -4.37 47.12
C GLN A 71 36.06 -3.18 47.16
N LYS A 72 35.57 -1.99 46.77
CA LYS A 72 35.48 -0.79 47.66
C LYS A 72 34.72 0.39 47.01
N GLU A 73 33.71 0.91 47.70
CA GLU A 73 33.07 2.19 47.42
C GLU A 73 34.00 3.37 47.73
N THR A 74 34.05 4.37 46.85
CA THR A 74 34.34 5.75 47.27
C THR A 74 33.46 6.74 46.50
N LYS A 75 32.74 7.58 47.26
CA LYS A 75 31.94 8.70 46.75
C LYS A 75 32.85 9.72 46.06
N ARG A 76 32.62 10.00 44.77
CA ARG A 76 33.30 11.08 44.04
C ARG A 76 32.27 12.02 43.40
N LYS A 77 32.24 13.27 43.87
CA LYS A 77 31.41 14.36 43.33
C LYS A 77 31.68 14.51 41.83
N ARG A 78 30.67 14.33 40.98
CA ARG A 78 30.77 14.52 39.52
C ARG A 78 30.86 16.02 39.20
N LYS A 79 32.07 16.52 38.94
CA LYS A 79 32.24 17.70 38.09
C LYS A 79 32.14 17.22 36.63
N PHE A 80 31.16 17.74 35.89
CA PHE A 80 31.00 17.43 34.48
C PHE A 80 32.25 17.89 33.69
N SER A 81 32.87 16.96 32.97
CA SER A 81 34.12 17.18 32.23
C SER A 81 33.86 17.91 30.91
N PRO A 82 34.87 18.61 30.34
CA PRO A 82 34.75 19.30 29.05
C PRO A 82 34.40 18.36 27.88
N LEU A 83 34.62 17.04 28.05
CA LEU A 83 34.20 16.00 27.10
C LEU A 83 32.68 16.00 26.86
N LEU A 84 31.88 16.26 27.91
CA LEU A 84 30.42 16.18 27.82
C LEU A 84 29.82 17.30 26.95
N LYS A 85 30.49 18.47 26.88
CA LYS A 85 30.06 19.59 26.04
C LYS A 85 30.34 19.33 24.55
N TRP A 86 31.46 18.68 24.23
CA TRP A 86 31.75 18.25 22.87
C TRP A 86 30.84 17.09 22.43
N MET A 87 30.52 16.16 23.33
CA MET A 87 29.52 15.12 23.04
C MET A 87 28.12 15.70 22.83
N ALA A 88 27.71 16.71 23.61
CA ALA A 88 26.43 17.40 23.41
C ALA A 88 26.40 18.15 22.06
N ALA A 89 27.49 18.82 21.68
CA ALA A 89 27.61 19.49 20.38
C ALA A 89 27.58 18.49 19.20
N ALA A 90 28.27 17.34 19.32
CA ALA A 90 28.23 16.28 18.33
C ALA A 90 26.83 15.64 18.21
N ALA A 91 26.13 15.43 19.32
CA ALA A 91 24.76 14.94 19.32
C ALA A 91 23.79 15.92 18.65
N SER A 92 23.93 17.24 18.86
CA SER A 92 23.11 18.23 18.15
C SER A 92 23.37 18.27 16.64
N VAL A 93 24.62 18.05 16.21
CA VAL A 93 24.95 17.95 14.77
C VAL A 93 24.37 16.68 14.18
N ALA A 94 24.44 15.55 14.88
CA ALA A 94 23.81 14.30 14.43
C ALA A 94 22.28 14.44 14.34
N ILE A 95 21.63 15.07 15.32
CA ILE A 95 20.19 15.37 15.27
C ILE A 95 19.88 16.29 14.10
N LEU A 96 20.66 17.35 13.84
CA LEU A 96 20.47 18.21 12.68
C LEU A 96 20.64 17.45 11.36
N ILE A 97 21.63 16.57 11.25
CA ILE A 97 21.84 15.76 10.04
C ILE A 97 20.66 14.77 9.86
N ILE A 98 20.19 14.15 10.93
CA ILE A 98 19.02 13.26 10.89
C ILE A 98 17.76 14.06 10.55
N SER A 99 17.56 15.24 11.12
CA SER A 99 16.43 16.12 10.80
C SER A 99 16.49 16.62 9.36
N ILE A 100 17.66 17.00 8.86
CA ILE A 100 17.86 17.41 7.46
C ILE A 100 17.65 16.22 6.52
N SER A 101 18.17 15.04 6.87
CA SER A 101 17.96 13.80 6.13
C SER A 101 16.50 13.38 6.12
N TYR A 102 15.77 13.60 7.22
CA TYR A 102 14.35 13.33 7.35
C TYR A 102 13.51 14.32 6.53
N ILE A 103 13.86 15.61 6.56
CA ILE A 103 13.23 16.66 5.73
C ILE A 103 13.48 16.41 4.23
N GLN A 104 14.68 15.97 3.84
CA GLN A 104 14.97 15.58 2.46
C GLN A 104 14.24 14.30 2.05
N SER A 105 14.08 13.34 2.97
CA SER A 105 13.36 12.09 2.72
C SER A 105 11.85 12.27 2.56
N GLU A 106 11.24 13.31 3.15
CA GLU A 106 9.82 13.60 2.97
C GLU A 106 9.51 14.26 1.60
N GLN A 107 10.52 14.72 0.84
CA GLN A 107 10.31 15.63 -0.29
C GLN A 107 10.43 15.03 -1.71
N GLU A 108 10.90 13.79 -1.88
CA GLU A 108 11.02 13.18 -3.22
C GLU A 108 10.64 11.70 -3.21
N LYS A 109 9.36 11.39 -2.96
CA LYS A 109 8.85 10.13 -3.52
C LYS A 109 8.92 10.25 -5.03
N SER A 110 9.70 9.38 -5.66
CA SER A 110 9.81 9.35 -7.11
C SER A 110 8.46 9.04 -7.75
N LEU A 111 8.26 9.44 -9.00
CA LEU A 111 7.02 9.12 -9.72
C LEU A 111 6.77 7.60 -9.71
N GLN A 112 7.85 6.81 -9.81
CA GLN A 112 7.83 5.35 -9.74
C GLN A 112 7.36 4.79 -8.38
N GLU A 113 7.59 5.51 -7.27
CA GLU A 113 7.09 5.12 -5.95
C GLU A 113 5.60 5.42 -5.73
N LEU A 114 5.04 6.35 -6.52
CA LEU A 114 3.62 6.73 -6.47
C LEU A 114 2.78 5.97 -7.50
N THR A 115 3.41 5.43 -8.54
CA THR A 115 2.75 4.52 -9.50
C THR A 115 2.52 3.14 -8.91
N LEU A 116 1.50 2.46 -9.43
CA LEU A 116 1.27 1.05 -9.12
C LEU A 116 2.40 0.19 -9.69
N GLY A 117 3.14 -0.52 -8.84
CA GLY A 117 4.12 -1.52 -9.30
C GLY A 117 3.43 -2.75 -9.91
N GLU A 118 2.57 -3.40 -9.13
CA GLU A 118 1.73 -4.52 -9.59
C GLU A 118 0.29 -4.29 -9.10
N ILE A 119 -0.69 -4.64 -9.92
CA ILE A 119 -2.10 -4.63 -9.54
C ILE A 119 -2.42 -5.97 -8.86
N ASN A 120 -2.87 -5.94 -7.61
CA ASN A 120 -3.33 -7.15 -6.93
C ASN A 120 -4.57 -7.72 -7.65
N ILE A 121 -4.38 -8.83 -8.36
CA ILE A 121 -5.39 -9.49 -9.20
C ILE A 121 -6.62 -9.90 -8.37
N VAL A 122 -6.42 -10.41 -7.15
CA VAL A 122 -7.49 -10.89 -6.27
C VAL A 122 -8.43 -9.76 -5.86
N GLU A 123 -7.87 -8.58 -5.60
CA GLU A 123 -8.63 -7.42 -5.14
C GLU A 123 -9.23 -6.59 -6.28
N ASN A 124 -8.62 -6.64 -7.47
CA ASN A 124 -8.87 -5.62 -8.49
C ASN A 124 -9.50 -6.12 -9.79
N LEU A 125 -9.44 -7.42 -10.10
CA LEU A 125 -10.20 -7.96 -11.23
C LEU A 125 -11.70 -7.73 -11.01
N ALA A 126 -12.36 -7.24 -12.04
CA ALA A 126 -13.81 -7.19 -12.08
C ALA A 126 -14.33 -8.61 -12.32
N SER A 127 -15.16 -9.08 -11.39
CA SER A 127 -16.07 -10.20 -11.63
C SER A 127 -17.49 -9.66 -11.61
N PRO A 128 -18.44 -10.30 -12.32
CA PRO A 128 -19.85 -10.10 -12.03
C PRO A 128 -20.03 -10.34 -10.54
N GLU A 129 -20.49 -9.33 -9.81
CA GLU A 129 -20.92 -9.51 -8.44
C GLU A 129 -21.97 -10.61 -8.49
N VAL A 130 -21.76 -11.75 -7.83
CA VAL A 130 -22.80 -12.76 -7.66
C VAL A 130 -23.87 -12.08 -6.82
N MET A 131 -24.76 -11.31 -7.47
CA MET A 131 -25.82 -10.61 -6.79
C MET A 131 -26.59 -11.70 -6.04
N ARG A 132 -26.63 -11.53 -4.71
CA ARG A 132 -27.58 -12.19 -3.81
C ARG A 132 -29.00 -11.69 -4.13
N SER A 133 -29.46 -11.91 -5.35
CA SER A 133 -30.86 -11.89 -5.71
C SER A 133 -31.09 -13.01 -6.69
N GLN A 134 -31.81 -14.02 -6.20
CA GLN A 134 -32.54 -14.97 -7.04
C GLN A 134 -33.23 -14.17 -8.17
N ASP A 135 -33.05 -14.63 -9.42
CA ASP A 135 -33.79 -14.26 -10.65
C ASP A 135 -33.01 -13.57 -11.78
N THR A 136 -31.68 -13.42 -11.71
CA THR A 136 -30.90 -13.09 -12.92
C THR A 136 -30.35 -14.35 -13.57
N GLU A 137 -30.73 -14.60 -14.83
CA GLU A 137 -30.19 -15.70 -15.64
C GLU A 137 -28.69 -15.49 -15.80
N ILE A 138 -27.87 -16.44 -15.30
CA ILE A 138 -26.41 -16.42 -15.52
C ILE A 138 -26.19 -16.46 -17.02
N THR A 139 -25.71 -15.36 -17.59
CA THR A 139 -25.47 -15.31 -19.04
C THR A 139 -24.19 -16.05 -19.37
N GLY A 140 -24.04 -16.48 -20.63
CA GLY A 140 -22.79 -17.11 -21.11
C GLY A 140 -21.54 -16.25 -20.85
N ILE A 141 -21.71 -14.92 -20.81
CA ILE A 141 -20.65 -13.95 -20.53
C ILE A 141 -20.25 -13.98 -19.06
N ASP A 142 -21.21 -14.03 -18.15
CA ASP A 142 -20.92 -14.06 -16.70
C ASP A 142 -20.15 -15.33 -16.34
N SER A 143 -20.49 -16.46 -16.98
CA SER A 143 -19.72 -17.70 -16.86
C SER A 143 -18.29 -17.54 -17.37
N LEU A 144 -18.09 -16.91 -18.53
CA LEU A 144 -16.76 -16.69 -19.11
C LEU A 144 -15.93 -15.73 -18.25
N LEU A 145 -16.52 -14.67 -17.69
CA LEU A 145 -15.85 -13.75 -16.78
C LEU A 145 -15.39 -14.45 -15.51
N ASN A 146 -16.24 -15.30 -14.93
CA ASN A 146 -15.91 -16.08 -13.75
C ASN A 146 -14.81 -17.12 -14.02
N LEU A 147 -14.82 -17.77 -15.18
CA LEU A 147 -13.76 -18.68 -15.61
C LEU A 147 -12.44 -17.94 -15.80
N GLY A 148 -12.46 -16.79 -16.48
CA GLY A 148 -11.29 -15.93 -16.64
C GLY A 148 -10.72 -15.47 -15.31
N PHE A 149 -11.59 -15.02 -14.39
CA PHE A 149 -11.20 -14.63 -13.04
C PHE A 149 -10.54 -15.78 -12.28
N LYS A 150 -11.16 -16.96 -12.30
CA LYS A 150 -10.62 -18.16 -11.63
C LYS A 150 -9.27 -18.57 -12.20
N ALA A 151 -9.11 -18.57 -13.52
CA ALA A 151 -7.86 -18.88 -14.19
C ALA A 151 -6.77 -17.87 -13.78
N ALA A 152 -7.09 -16.57 -13.79
CA ALA A 152 -6.15 -15.51 -13.41
C ALA A 152 -5.64 -15.65 -11.97
N ILE A 153 -6.54 -15.86 -10.99
CA ILE A 153 -6.13 -16.03 -9.58
C ILE A 153 -5.41 -17.36 -9.33
N SER A 154 -5.56 -18.35 -10.22
CA SER A 154 -4.86 -19.63 -10.16
C SER A 154 -3.47 -19.58 -10.83
N GLY A 155 -3.10 -18.43 -11.43
CA GLY A 155 -1.86 -18.26 -12.19
C GLY A 155 -1.92 -18.80 -13.62
N GLU A 156 -3.09 -19.25 -14.08
CA GLU A 156 -3.35 -19.76 -15.44
C GLU A 156 -3.59 -18.57 -16.40
N VAL A 157 -2.62 -17.68 -16.50
CA VAL A 157 -2.80 -16.36 -17.12
C VAL A 157 -3.19 -16.44 -18.61
N GLU A 158 -2.61 -17.38 -19.37
CA GLU A 158 -2.97 -17.55 -20.80
C GLU A 158 -4.41 -18.03 -20.98
N GLU A 159 -4.90 -18.85 -20.07
CA GLU A 159 -6.30 -19.32 -20.10
C GLU A 159 -7.25 -18.17 -19.75
N ALA A 160 -6.88 -17.33 -18.76
CA ALA A 160 -7.64 -16.13 -18.42
C ALA A 160 -7.77 -15.17 -19.62
N LEU A 161 -6.65 -14.89 -20.31
CA LEU A 161 -6.64 -14.08 -21.53
C LEU A 161 -7.56 -14.69 -22.61
N GLY A 162 -7.55 -16.02 -22.76
CA GLY A 162 -8.43 -16.73 -23.68
C GLY A 162 -9.91 -16.50 -23.40
N PHE A 163 -10.34 -16.56 -22.13
CA PHE A 163 -11.72 -16.28 -21.74
C PHE A 163 -12.13 -14.82 -21.98
N TYR A 164 -11.27 -13.85 -21.63
CA TYR A 164 -11.58 -12.44 -21.85
C TYR A 164 -11.62 -12.07 -23.33
N ASN A 165 -10.69 -12.59 -24.15
CA ASN A 165 -10.73 -12.41 -25.60
C ASN A 165 -11.99 -13.02 -26.22
N ASN A 166 -12.44 -14.19 -25.74
CA ASN A 166 -13.69 -14.79 -26.19
C ASN A 166 -14.89 -13.86 -25.96
N ILE A 167 -14.95 -13.20 -24.79
CA ILE A 167 -16.00 -12.23 -24.48
C ILE A 167 -15.95 -11.05 -25.45
N ILE A 168 -14.77 -10.48 -25.63
CA ILE A 168 -14.54 -9.32 -26.51
C ILE A 168 -14.89 -9.62 -27.97
N GLU A 169 -14.58 -10.82 -28.46
CA GLU A 169 -14.87 -11.20 -29.85
C GLU A 169 -16.35 -11.48 -30.10
N ASN A 170 -17.00 -12.22 -29.18
CA ASN A 170 -18.32 -12.80 -29.41
C ASN A 170 -19.47 -12.00 -28.79
N TYR A 171 -19.18 -11.07 -27.87
CA TYR A 171 -20.20 -10.39 -27.06
C TYR A 171 -19.99 -8.87 -26.97
N LYS A 172 -19.54 -8.26 -28.08
CA LYS A 172 -19.18 -6.83 -28.20
C LYS A 172 -20.20 -5.83 -27.66
N ASN A 173 -21.49 -6.17 -27.66
CA ASN A 173 -22.58 -5.27 -27.23
C ASN A 173 -23.16 -5.62 -25.86
N ALA A 174 -22.56 -6.57 -25.14
CA ALA A 174 -23.06 -6.99 -23.85
C ALA A 174 -22.70 -6.00 -22.74
N PRO A 175 -23.52 -5.88 -21.68
CA PRO A 175 -23.24 -4.96 -20.58
C PRO A 175 -21.88 -5.19 -19.90
N ASN A 176 -21.44 -6.44 -19.80
CA ASN A 176 -20.24 -6.82 -19.03
C ASN A 176 -18.96 -6.92 -19.87
N VAL A 177 -18.97 -6.48 -21.13
CA VAL A 177 -17.76 -6.50 -21.98
C VAL A 177 -16.68 -5.55 -21.46
N SER A 178 -17.06 -4.44 -20.81
CA SER A 178 -16.13 -3.52 -20.16
C SER A 178 -15.31 -4.18 -19.04
N MET A 179 -15.89 -5.14 -18.31
CA MET A 179 -15.18 -5.94 -17.29
C MET A 179 -14.10 -6.82 -17.93
N ALA A 180 -14.38 -7.42 -19.09
CA ALA A 180 -13.41 -8.24 -19.80
C ALA A 180 -12.22 -7.39 -20.28
N TYR A 181 -12.49 -6.21 -20.83
CA TYR A 181 -11.44 -5.25 -21.20
C TYR A 181 -10.61 -4.78 -20.00
N LEU A 182 -11.26 -4.44 -18.87
CA LEU A 182 -10.56 -4.04 -17.65
C LEU A 182 -9.62 -5.15 -17.16
N ASN A 183 -10.12 -6.39 -17.10
CA ASN A 183 -9.33 -7.54 -16.65
C ASN A 183 -8.17 -7.87 -17.59
N LEU A 184 -8.40 -7.78 -18.90
CA LEU A 184 -7.35 -7.90 -19.92
C LEU A 184 -6.25 -6.86 -19.67
N GLY A 185 -6.65 -5.60 -19.43
CA GLY A 185 -5.72 -4.50 -19.12
C GLY A 185 -4.91 -4.75 -17.86
N ILE A 186 -5.54 -5.23 -16.78
CA ILE A 186 -4.84 -5.57 -15.52
C ILE A 186 -3.78 -6.66 -15.76
N ILE A 187 -4.10 -7.69 -16.54
CA ILE A 187 -3.14 -8.76 -16.85
C ILE A 187 -1.97 -8.22 -17.68
N HIS A 188 -2.23 -7.40 -18.69
CA HIS A 188 -1.16 -6.79 -19.49
C HIS A 188 -0.29 -5.84 -18.65
N TYR A 189 -0.90 -5.06 -17.76
CA TYR A 189 -0.20 -4.16 -16.86
C TYR A 189 0.80 -4.92 -15.98
N ASN A 190 0.36 -6.02 -15.34
CA ASN A 190 1.23 -6.84 -14.49
C ASN A 190 2.33 -7.58 -15.27
N ARG A 191 2.20 -7.67 -16.60
CA ARG A 191 3.23 -8.17 -17.51
C ARG A 191 4.14 -7.07 -18.05
N GLU A 192 4.01 -5.84 -17.54
CA GLU A 192 4.72 -4.64 -18.01
C GLU A 192 4.43 -4.29 -19.48
N ASN A 193 3.36 -4.87 -20.06
CA ASN A 193 2.88 -4.58 -21.41
C ASN A 193 1.96 -3.36 -21.36
N TYR A 194 2.52 -2.19 -21.03
CA TYR A 194 1.75 -0.99 -20.72
C TYR A 194 0.99 -0.43 -21.93
N ASP A 195 1.52 -0.60 -23.15
CA ASP A 195 0.83 -0.21 -24.39
C ASP A 195 -0.48 -1.01 -24.54
N GLU A 196 -0.42 -2.35 -24.47
CA GLU A 196 -1.60 -3.22 -24.53
C GLU A 196 -2.56 -2.96 -23.36
N ALA A 197 -2.02 -2.72 -22.16
CA ALA A 197 -2.80 -2.40 -20.98
C ALA A 197 -3.62 -1.11 -21.19
N SER A 198 -2.97 -0.04 -21.67
CA SER A 198 -3.64 1.23 -21.93
C SER A 198 -4.76 1.09 -22.96
N GLY A 199 -4.52 0.38 -24.07
CA GLY A 199 -5.55 0.12 -25.08
C GLY A 199 -6.73 -0.68 -24.51
N ALA A 200 -6.49 -1.66 -23.63
CA ALA A 200 -7.55 -2.39 -22.97
C ALA A 200 -8.36 -1.52 -22.00
N PHE A 201 -7.71 -0.66 -21.21
CA PHE A 201 -8.40 0.27 -20.31
C PHE A 201 -9.24 1.32 -21.05
N GLU A 202 -8.74 1.85 -22.18
CA GLU A 202 -9.52 2.74 -23.04
C GLU A 202 -10.78 2.05 -23.57
N ASN A 203 -10.65 0.79 -24.02
CA ASN A 203 -11.81 0.01 -24.45
C ASN A 203 -12.77 -0.28 -23.30
N ALA A 204 -12.28 -0.49 -22.08
CA ALA A 204 -13.14 -0.64 -20.91
C ALA A 204 -13.99 0.62 -20.69
N ILE A 205 -13.37 1.81 -20.68
CA ILE A 205 -14.04 3.11 -20.53
C ILE A 205 -15.09 3.32 -21.64
N GLN A 206 -14.74 3.04 -22.90
CA GLN A 206 -15.65 3.20 -24.04
C GLN A 206 -16.89 2.28 -23.98
N ASN A 207 -16.82 1.17 -23.24
CA ASN A 207 -17.88 0.17 -23.17
C ASN A 207 -18.59 0.11 -21.81
N VAL A 208 -18.22 0.96 -20.84
CA VAL A 208 -18.94 1.06 -19.55
C VAL A 208 -20.41 1.37 -19.77
N ARG A 209 -21.28 0.73 -18.97
CA ARG A 209 -22.71 1.06 -18.88
C ARG A 209 -23.11 1.22 -17.43
N ASP A 210 -23.38 2.45 -17.03
CA ASP A 210 -23.87 2.81 -15.68
C ASP A 210 -23.04 2.21 -14.52
N ASP A 211 -21.75 1.94 -14.74
CA ASP A 211 -20.83 1.40 -13.73
C ASP A 211 -19.69 2.40 -13.49
N ARG A 212 -20.00 3.36 -12.62
CA ARG A 212 -19.08 4.42 -12.23
C ARG A 212 -17.83 3.90 -11.52
N ILE A 213 -17.92 2.77 -10.80
CA ILE A 213 -16.78 2.20 -10.08
C ILE A 213 -15.80 1.58 -11.07
N LEU A 214 -16.31 0.83 -12.04
CA LEU A 214 -15.49 0.26 -13.12
C LEU A 214 -14.84 1.35 -13.96
N GLU A 215 -15.58 2.40 -14.29
CA GLU A 215 -15.06 3.55 -15.04
C GLU A 215 -13.94 4.29 -14.28
N GLU A 216 -14.13 4.57 -12.98
CA GLU A 216 -13.09 5.20 -12.16
C GLU A 216 -11.82 4.34 -12.12
N LYS A 217 -12.01 3.03 -11.91
CA LYS A 217 -10.92 2.05 -11.89
C LYS A 217 -10.17 2.00 -13.23
N ALA A 218 -10.89 2.03 -14.34
CA ALA A 218 -10.30 2.02 -15.67
C ALA A 218 -9.49 3.30 -15.95
N PHE A 219 -9.99 4.49 -15.56
CA PHE A 219 -9.22 5.73 -15.65
C PHE A 219 -7.96 5.71 -14.79
N TRP A 220 -8.07 5.20 -13.56
CA TRP A 220 -6.94 5.08 -12.65
C TRP A 220 -5.83 4.19 -13.24
N TYR A 221 -6.16 3.02 -13.77
CA TYR A 221 -5.17 2.13 -14.38
C TYR A 221 -4.66 2.61 -15.74
N LEU A 222 -5.50 3.27 -16.54
CA LEU A 222 -5.06 3.93 -17.77
C LEU A 222 -3.99 4.99 -17.47
N GLY A 223 -4.24 5.83 -16.47
CA GLY A 223 -3.29 6.86 -16.06
C GLY A 223 -1.97 6.27 -15.59
N ASN A 224 -2.00 5.25 -14.74
CA ASN A 224 -0.79 4.54 -14.31
C ASN A 224 -0.05 3.86 -15.49
N SER A 225 -0.77 3.31 -16.47
CA SER A 225 -0.15 2.73 -17.67
C SER A 225 0.61 3.79 -18.46
N TYR A 226 0.00 4.96 -18.66
CA TYR A 226 0.65 6.09 -19.32
C TYR A 226 1.87 6.61 -18.57
N VAL A 227 1.81 6.68 -17.24
CA VAL A 227 2.96 7.09 -16.44
C VAL A 227 4.13 6.10 -16.60
N ASN A 228 3.88 4.79 -16.59
CA ASN A 228 4.93 3.78 -16.81
C ASN A 228 5.51 3.79 -18.23
N MET A 229 4.80 4.40 -19.20
CA MET A 229 5.30 4.64 -20.56
C MET A 229 5.98 6.01 -20.71
N ASP A 230 6.24 6.73 -19.62
CA ASP A 230 6.73 8.13 -19.62
C ASP A 230 5.82 9.11 -20.38
N ARG A 231 4.56 8.75 -20.62
CA ARG A 231 3.54 9.58 -21.27
C ARG A 231 2.80 10.43 -20.25
N PHE A 232 3.53 11.30 -19.54
CA PHE A 232 3.02 12.01 -18.37
C PHE A 232 1.80 12.90 -18.64
N LYS A 233 1.69 13.51 -19.82
CA LYS A 233 0.52 14.32 -20.18
C LYS A 233 -0.75 13.48 -20.27
N ASP A 234 -0.68 12.36 -20.99
CA ASP A 234 -1.81 11.43 -21.14
C ASP A 234 -2.16 10.78 -19.80
N GLY A 235 -1.13 10.42 -19.02
CA GLY A 235 -1.28 9.89 -17.67
C GLY A 235 -2.03 10.86 -16.77
N ARG A 236 -1.62 12.13 -16.75
CA ARG A 236 -2.28 13.19 -15.98
C ARG A 236 -3.75 13.34 -16.36
N GLU A 237 -4.09 13.34 -17.65
CA GLU A 237 -5.49 13.46 -18.10
C GLU A 237 -6.37 12.31 -17.60
N ALA A 238 -5.85 11.08 -17.65
CA ALA A 238 -6.56 9.90 -17.16
C ALA A 238 -6.67 9.89 -15.63
N ILE A 239 -5.59 10.23 -14.90
CA ILE A 239 -5.63 10.34 -13.43
C ILE A 239 -6.58 11.47 -12.99
N LEU A 240 -6.63 12.58 -13.72
CA LEU A 240 -7.56 13.68 -13.45
C LEU A 240 -9.02 13.24 -13.61
N SER A 241 -9.30 12.42 -14.62
CA SER A 241 -10.62 11.81 -14.79
C SER A 241 -10.99 10.94 -13.58
N ALA A 242 -10.09 10.08 -13.11
CA ALA A 242 -10.29 9.28 -11.89
C ALA A 242 -10.50 10.16 -10.64
N TYR A 243 -9.69 11.20 -10.45
CA TYR A 243 -9.80 12.14 -9.32
C TYR A 243 -11.18 12.81 -9.26
N ARG A 244 -11.67 13.32 -10.40
CA ARG A 244 -12.96 14.01 -10.51
C ARG A 244 -14.16 13.09 -10.24
N MET A 245 -13.97 11.78 -10.35
CA MET A 245 -14.97 10.79 -9.96
C MET A 245 -15.07 10.63 -8.43
N ASN A 246 -14.23 11.27 -7.63
CA ASN A 246 -14.39 11.40 -6.18
C ASN A 246 -14.76 10.06 -5.49
N GLY A 247 -14.15 8.96 -5.94
CA GLY A 247 -14.39 7.62 -5.43
C GLY A 247 -13.17 7.09 -4.69
N ILE A 248 -12.94 5.78 -4.80
CA ILE A 248 -11.89 5.09 -4.01
C ILE A 248 -10.49 5.55 -4.42
N TYR A 249 -10.31 5.92 -5.70
CA TYR A 249 -9.02 6.33 -6.22
C TYR A 249 -8.75 7.83 -6.08
N LYS A 250 -9.67 8.62 -5.51
CA LYS A 250 -9.50 10.07 -5.38
C LYS A 250 -8.18 10.46 -4.69
N ASN A 251 -7.96 9.99 -3.47
CA ASN A 251 -6.79 10.39 -2.67
C ASN A 251 -5.45 9.91 -3.29
N PRO A 252 -5.33 8.67 -3.80
CA PRO A 252 -4.12 8.29 -4.53
C PRO A 252 -3.95 9.04 -5.86
N ALA A 253 -5.05 9.37 -6.56
CA ALA A 253 -5.02 10.19 -7.76
C ALA A 253 -4.54 11.61 -7.49
N GLU A 254 -4.97 12.24 -6.40
CA GLU A 254 -4.52 13.58 -5.99
C GLU A 254 -3.00 13.64 -5.83
N ARG A 255 -2.42 12.71 -5.06
CA ARG A 255 -0.96 12.65 -4.87
C ARG A 255 -0.19 12.45 -6.16
N LEU A 256 -0.71 11.62 -7.06
CA LEU A 256 -0.08 11.37 -8.35
C LEU A 256 -0.23 12.59 -9.30
N LEU A 257 -1.36 13.31 -9.24
CA LEU A 257 -1.55 14.57 -9.98
C LEU A 257 -0.58 15.64 -9.53
N GLU A 258 -0.43 15.85 -8.22
CA GLU A 258 0.54 16.82 -7.68
C GLU A 258 1.93 16.54 -8.24
N LYS A 259 2.35 15.26 -8.26
CA LYS A 259 3.66 14.91 -8.79
C LYS A 259 3.78 15.06 -10.31
N LEU A 260 2.73 14.70 -11.05
CA LEU A 260 2.69 14.91 -12.50
C LEU A 260 2.67 16.40 -12.87
N ASP A 261 2.02 17.24 -12.07
CA ASP A 261 2.00 18.69 -12.23
C ASP A 261 3.39 19.29 -12.03
N GLU A 262 4.12 18.86 -11.00
CA GLU A 262 5.53 19.23 -10.80
C GLU A 262 6.39 18.87 -12.01
N GLU A 263 6.29 17.62 -12.48
CA GLU A 263 7.09 17.10 -13.60
C GLU A 263 6.77 17.84 -14.92
N LEU A 264 5.51 18.23 -15.11
CA LEU A 264 5.05 18.96 -16.29
C LEU A 264 5.22 20.48 -16.17
N GLY A 265 5.63 20.99 -15.01
CA GLY A 265 5.78 22.42 -14.74
C GLY A 265 4.45 23.19 -14.66
N ILE A 266 3.38 22.52 -14.22
CA ILE A 266 2.05 23.09 -14.05
C ILE A 266 1.94 23.72 -12.65
N THR A 267 1.75 25.03 -12.59
CA THR A 267 1.82 25.79 -11.33
C THR A 267 0.47 26.16 -10.72
N ASP A 268 -0.63 25.97 -11.45
CA ASP A 268 -2.00 26.28 -11.01
C ASP A 268 -2.96 25.27 -11.65
N PRO A 269 -3.05 24.05 -11.09
CA PRO A 269 -3.83 22.98 -11.70
C PRO A 269 -5.33 23.16 -11.42
N GLU A 270 -6.16 23.03 -12.47
CA GLU A 270 -7.62 23.15 -12.37
C GLU A 270 -8.28 21.80 -12.00
N TYR A 271 -8.34 21.47 -10.71
CA TYR A 271 -9.14 20.36 -10.19
C TYR A 271 -9.69 20.57 -8.78
#